data_AF-A0A430QF95-F1
#
_entry.id   AF-A0A430QF95-F1
#
_cell.length_a   1.000
_cell.length_b   1.000
_cell.length_c   1.000
_cell.angle_alpha   90.00
_cell.angle_beta   90.00
_cell.angle_gamma   90.00
#
_symmetry.space_group_name_H-M   'P 1'
#
loop_
_entity.id
_entity.type
_entity.pdbx_description
1 polymer ?
#
loop_
_entity_poly.entity_id
_entity_poly.type
_entity_poly.pdbx_seq_one_letter_code
_entity_poly.pdbx_strand_id
1 'polypeptide(L)'
;MARVSNGLQIPLSWIPAKDGILPKNAVKADEAIYVARCQIDNDLICGKFSEKYGKAYIPLDGKELEFTNYEVLCNTGIPGCRVGYEWIMMNGGDVPENALVAGINKFGTPLYIVKAVIEGEVSVGKVSLILLSVDVYLLHHLFVMARVSNGLQIPLSWIPAKDGILPKNAVKADEAIYVARCQIDNDLICGKFSEKYGKAYIPLDGKELEFTNYEVLCNTGIPGCRVGYEWIMMNGGDVPENALVAGINKFGTPLYIVKAVIEGEVSVGKLIQGESSGCFPWGGDERKCEYYEVLTLKY
;
A
#
# COMPACT_ATOMS: atom_id res chain seq x y z
N MET A 1 0.15 -5.72 6.73
CA MET A 1 1.29 -6.36 6.05
C MET A 1 1.16 -7.86 6.16
N ALA A 2 1.73 -8.60 5.22
CA ALA A 2 1.83 -10.06 5.29
C ALA A 2 3.32 -10.42 5.39
N ARG A 3 3.69 -11.35 6.28
CA ARG A 3 5.05 -11.90 6.31
C ARG A 3 5.24 -12.84 5.12
N VAL A 4 6.31 -12.62 4.35
CA VAL A 4 6.72 -13.49 3.25
C VAL A 4 8.19 -13.80 3.48
N SER A 5 8.47 -15.02 3.93
CA SER A 5 9.78 -15.38 4.49
C SER A 5 10.19 -14.41 5.62
N ASN A 6 11.42 -13.88 5.61
CA ASN A 6 11.90 -12.89 6.57
C ASN A 6 11.43 -11.45 6.26
N GLY A 7 10.76 -11.24 5.12
CA GLY A 7 10.32 -9.93 4.67
C GLY A 7 8.85 -9.61 4.95
N LEU A 8 8.51 -8.35 4.71
CA LEU A 8 7.16 -7.82 4.80
C LEU A 8 6.65 -7.43 3.42
N GLN A 9 5.48 -7.96 3.07
CA GLN A 9 4.72 -7.52 1.91
C GLN A 9 3.68 -6.48 2.35
N ILE A 10 3.43 -5.50 1.48
CA ILE A 10 2.30 -4.58 1.56
C ILE A 10 1.19 -5.11 0.64
N PRO A 11 0.23 -5.92 1.16
CA PRO A 11 -0.79 -6.55 0.32
C PRO A 11 -1.95 -5.61 -0.03
N LEU A 12 -2.08 -4.49 0.69
CA LEU A 12 -3.15 -3.53 0.51
C LEU A 12 -2.56 -2.15 0.23
N SER A 13 -3.17 -1.42 -0.68
CA SER A 13 -2.78 -0.07 -1.07
C SER A 13 -3.98 0.86 -1.09
N TRP A 14 -3.79 2.09 -0.64
CA TRP A 14 -4.74 3.17 -0.89
C TRP A 14 -4.43 3.76 -2.26
N ILE A 15 -5.34 3.55 -3.22
CA ILE A 15 -5.18 4.01 -4.60
C ILE A 15 -6.02 5.27 -4.79
N PRO A 16 -5.40 6.43 -5.09
CA PRO A 16 -6.13 7.64 -5.44
C PRO A 16 -6.98 7.43 -6.69
N ALA A 17 -8.22 7.88 -6.63
CA ALA A 17 -9.18 7.81 -7.72
C ALA A 17 -10.10 9.03 -7.70
N LYS A 18 -10.79 9.25 -8.82
CA LYS A 18 -11.71 10.37 -8.96
C LYS A 18 -12.78 10.10 -10.00
N ASP A 19 -13.80 10.94 -10.01
CA ASP A 19 -14.80 11.03 -11.07
C ASP A 19 -15.50 9.69 -11.36
N GLY A 20 -15.79 8.92 -10.30
CA GLY A 20 -16.48 7.63 -10.37
C GLY A 20 -15.61 6.45 -10.78
N ILE A 21 -14.31 6.65 -11.02
CA ILE A 21 -13.39 5.56 -11.31
C ILE A 21 -13.22 4.68 -10.06
N LEU A 22 -13.49 3.38 -10.24
CA LEU A 22 -13.18 2.34 -9.27
C LEU A 22 -11.88 1.63 -9.68
N PRO A 23 -10.80 1.71 -8.88
CA PRO A 23 -9.59 0.97 -9.19
C PRO A 23 -9.79 -0.55 -9.14
N LYS A 24 -8.97 -1.28 -9.90
CA LYS A 24 -8.99 -2.75 -9.90
C LYS A 24 -8.69 -3.30 -8.50
N ASN A 25 -9.25 -4.47 -8.21
CA ASN A 25 -9.05 -5.20 -6.95
C ASN A 25 -9.44 -4.41 -5.68
N ALA A 26 -10.39 -3.48 -5.80
CA ALA A 26 -10.93 -2.75 -4.66
C ALA A 26 -11.49 -3.69 -3.58
N VAL A 27 -11.23 -3.38 -2.32
CA VAL A 27 -11.71 -4.13 -1.16
C VAL A 27 -13.21 -3.94 -1.03
N LYS A 28 -13.94 -4.99 -1.43
CA LYS A 28 -15.40 -5.04 -1.40
C LYS A 28 -15.89 -5.22 0.03
N ALA A 29 -16.80 -4.34 0.45
CA ALA A 29 -17.51 -4.45 1.72
C ALA A 29 -18.87 -5.16 1.53
N ASP A 30 -19.56 -4.86 0.41
CA ASP A 30 -20.80 -5.50 -0.04
C ASP A 30 -20.99 -5.29 -1.56
N GLU A 31 -22.09 -5.75 -2.15
CA GLU A 31 -22.47 -5.49 -3.54
C GLU A 31 -22.40 -3.98 -3.87
N ALA A 32 -21.57 -3.63 -4.87
CA ALA A 32 -21.32 -2.24 -5.29
C ALA A 32 -20.78 -1.27 -4.20
N ILE A 33 -20.39 -1.79 -3.01
CA ILE A 33 -19.88 -0.98 -1.89
C ILE A 33 -18.45 -1.37 -1.57
N TYR A 34 -17.56 -0.37 -1.55
CA TYR A 34 -16.12 -0.53 -1.39
C TYR A 34 -15.60 0.36 -0.27
N VAL A 35 -14.45 0.00 0.30
CA VAL A 35 -13.79 0.82 1.33
C VAL A 35 -13.11 2.02 0.68
N ALA A 36 -13.42 3.22 1.16
CA ALA A 36 -12.80 4.46 0.71
C ALA A 36 -12.37 5.36 1.88
N ARG A 37 -11.53 6.34 1.60
CA ARG A 37 -11.21 7.44 2.52
C ARG A 37 -11.01 8.75 1.78
N CYS A 38 -11.21 9.86 2.49
CA CYS A 38 -10.95 11.21 1.98
C CYS A 38 -10.22 12.04 3.03
N GLN A 39 -9.35 12.94 2.56
CA GLN A 39 -8.81 14.02 3.38
C GLN A 39 -9.87 15.12 3.48
N ILE A 40 -10.22 15.51 4.71
CA ILE A 40 -11.16 16.58 5.03
C ILE A 40 -10.48 17.48 6.06
N ASP A 41 -10.09 18.69 5.66
CA ASP A 41 -9.23 19.57 6.45
C ASP A 41 -7.96 18.82 6.93
N ASN A 42 -7.79 18.68 8.26
CA ASN A 42 -6.68 17.95 8.88
C ASN A 42 -7.02 16.49 9.21
N ASP A 43 -8.24 16.04 8.90
CA ASP A 43 -8.69 14.66 9.14
C ASP A 43 -8.50 13.82 7.88
N LEU A 44 -8.09 12.57 8.05
CA LEU A 44 -8.19 11.54 7.04
C LEU A 44 -9.27 10.56 7.49
N ILE A 45 -10.39 10.51 6.80
CA ILE A 45 -11.59 9.80 7.29
C ILE A 45 -12.01 8.72 6.31
N CYS A 46 -12.23 7.50 6.82
CA CYS A 46 -12.75 6.38 6.04
C CYS A 46 -14.28 6.37 5.99
N GLY A 47 -14.80 5.82 4.89
CA GLY A 47 -16.21 5.63 4.61
C GLY A 47 -16.38 4.64 3.45
N LYS A 48 -17.43 4.81 2.67
CA LYS A 48 -17.77 3.92 1.55
C LYS A 48 -17.55 4.59 0.19
N PHE A 49 -17.17 3.82 -0.81
CA PHE A 49 -17.38 4.18 -2.22
C PHE A 49 -18.55 3.38 -2.76
N SER A 50 -19.49 4.06 -3.42
CA SER A 50 -20.62 3.43 -4.10
C SER A 50 -20.38 3.41 -5.60
N GLU A 51 -20.25 2.21 -6.17
CA GLU A 51 -20.11 2.03 -7.61
C GLU A 51 -21.37 2.48 -8.37
N LYS A 52 -22.55 2.32 -7.75
CA LYS A 52 -23.83 2.79 -8.30
C LYS A 52 -23.84 4.29 -8.56
N TYR A 53 -23.28 5.07 -7.64
CA TYR A 53 -23.29 6.54 -7.72
C TYR A 53 -21.98 7.14 -8.22
N GLY A 54 -20.91 6.33 -8.30
CA GLY A 54 -19.58 6.80 -8.69
C GLY A 54 -19.00 7.84 -7.72
N LYS A 55 -19.26 7.70 -6.42
CA LYS A 55 -18.86 8.68 -5.39
C LYS A 55 -18.42 8.00 -4.11
N ALA A 56 -17.53 8.66 -3.38
CA ALA A 56 -17.23 8.34 -2.00
C ALA A 56 -18.18 9.09 -1.05
N TYR A 57 -18.54 8.43 0.03
CA TYR A 57 -19.48 8.88 1.05
C TYR A 57 -18.80 8.71 2.41
N ILE A 58 -18.53 9.82 3.08
CA ILE A 58 -17.69 9.87 4.28
C ILE A 58 -18.50 10.38 5.48
N PRO A 59 -18.59 9.62 6.59
CA PRO A 59 -19.32 10.04 7.78
C PRO A 59 -18.53 11.07 8.60
N LEU A 60 -19.09 12.27 8.73
CA LEU A 60 -18.55 13.37 9.54
C LEU A 60 -19.68 14.12 10.25
N ASP A 61 -19.54 14.32 11.57
CA ASP A 61 -20.47 15.08 12.42
C ASP A 61 -21.95 14.69 12.25
N GLY A 62 -22.21 13.38 12.20
CA GLY A 62 -23.56 12.83 12.05
C GLY A 62 -24.14 12.93 10.64
N LYS A 63 -23.37 13.39 9.66
CA LYS A 63 -23.77 13.50 8.25
C LYS A 63 -22.90 12.61 7.37
N GLU A 64 -23.48 12.16 6.26
CA GLU A 64 -22.73 11.52 5.18
C GLU A 64 -22.41 12.56 4.11
N LEU A 65 -21.12 12.82 3.89
CA LEU A 65 -20.62 13.80 2.93
C LEU A 65 -20.16 13.12 1.64
N GLU A 66 -20.46 13.72 0.49
CA GLU A 66 -20.11 13.17 -0.82
C GLU A 66 -18.79 13.75 -1.36
N PHE A 67 -17.97 12.90 -1.97
CA PHE A 67 -16.70 13.27 -2.57
C PHE A 67 -16.50 12.62 -3.94
N THR A 68 -15.97 13.40 -4.88
CA THR A 68 -15.56 12.93 -6.22
C THR A 68 -14.06 12.68 -6.33
N ASN A 69 -13.27 13.08 -5.32
CA ASN A 69 -11.86 12.74 -5.17
C ASN A 69 -11.70 11.94 -3.88
N TYR A 70 -11.12 10.75 -3.99
CA TYR A 70 -11.07 9.79 -2.89
C TYR A 70 -9.89 8.83 -3.07
N GLU A 71 -9.57 8.08 -2.02
CA GLU A 71 -8.70 6.91 -2.12
C GLU A 71 -9.54 5.66 -1.86
N VAL A 72 -9.36 4.64 -2.69
CA VAL A 72 -9.99 3.32 -2.52
C VAL A 72 -8.95 2.35 -1.98
N LEU A 73 -9.33 1.55 -0.98
CA LEU A 73 -8.47 0.48 -0.49
C LEU A 73 -8.50 -0.68 -1.49
N CYS A 74 -7.35 -1.09 -2.00
CA CYS A 74 -7.23 -2.12 -3.02
C CYS A 74 -6.26 -3.22 -2.61
N ASN A 75 -6.53 -4.45 -3.03
CA ASN A 75 -5.57 -5.55 -2.93
C ASN A 75 -4.53 -5.44 -4.06
N THR A 76 -3.33 -5.01 -3.69
CA THR A 76 -2.14 -4.91 -4.56
C THR A 76 -1.09 -5.93 -4.16
N GLY A 77 -1.51 -6.99 -3.47
CA GLY A 77 -0.63 -8.06 -3.08
C GLY A 77 -0.08 -8.81 -4.29
N ILE A 78 1.01 -9.52 -4.05
CA ILE A 78 1.63 -10.42 -5.01
C ILE A 78 0.57 -11.43 -5.49
N PRO A 79 0.33 -11.55 -6.81
CA PRO A 79 -0.62 -12.52 -7.35
C PRO A 79 -0.35 -13.95 -6.85
N GLY A 80 -1.41 -14.71 -6.56
CA GLY A 80 -1.29 -16.07 -6.02
C GLY A 80 -0.99 -16.17 -4.52
N CYS A 81 -0.63 -15.07 -3.86
CA CYS A 81 -0.51 -15.04 -2.40
C CYS A 81 -1.90 -14.89 -1.73
N ARG A 82 -1.99 -15.30 -0.45
CA ARG A 82 -3.23 -15.15 0.34
C ARG A 82 -3.63 -13.68 0.43
N VAL A 83 -4.94 -13.44 0.37
CA VAL A 83 -5.53 -12.12 0.64
C VAL A 83 -5.14 -11.70 2.06
N GLY A 84 -4.46 -10.56 2.17
CA GLY A 84 -3.86 -10.11 3.42
C GLY A 84 -4.81 -9.45 4.41
N TYR A 85 -6.12 -9.64 4.27
CA TYR A 85 -7.13 -9.07 5.15
C TYR A 85 -8.32 -10.01 5.35
N GLU A 86 -9.03 -9.79 6.45
CA GLU A 86 -10.31 -10.46 6.73
C GLU A 86 -11.28 -9.51 7.43
N TRP A 87 -12.57 -9.81 7.30
CA TRP A 87 -13.67 -9.11 7.96
C TRP A 87 -14.06 -9.91 9.22
N ILE A 88 -13.97 -9.29 10.40
CA ILE A 88 -14.24 -9.95 11.69
C ILE A 88 -15.46 -9.33 12.34
N MET A 89 -16.45 -10.18 12.65
CA MET A 89 -17.63 -9.77 13.38
C MET A 89 -17.28 -9.49 14.84
N MET A 90 -17.66 -8.31 15.32
CA MET A 90 -17.43 -7.83 16.68
C MET A 90 -18.76 -7.51 17.34
N ASN A 91 -18.87 -7.86 18.62
CA ASN A 91 -19.96 -7.48 19.50
C ASN A 91 -19.42 -6.47 20.52
N GLY A 92 -20.08 -5.33 20.70
CA GLY A 92 -19.87 -4.50 21.90
C GLY A 92 -18.82 -3.39 21.85
N GLY A 93 -18.57 -2.73 20.72
CA GLY A 93 -17.74 -1.51 20.66
C GLY A 93 -16.22 -1.73 20.79
N ASP A 94 -15.79 -2.95 21.12
CA ASP A 94 -14.38 -3.33 21.11
C ASP A 94 -13.82 -3.36 19.67
N VAL A 95 -12.60 -2.85 19.52
CA VAL A 95 -11.82 -2.96 18.27
C VAL A 95 -10.94 -4.20 18.40
N PRO A 96 -10.98 -5.14 17.43
CA PRO A 96 -10.15 -6.33 17.51
C PRO A 96 -8.69 -5.92 17.45
N GLU A 97 -7.84 -6.69 18.13
CA GLU A 97 -6.40 -6.60 17.90
C GLU A 97 -6.15 -6.65 16.40
N ASN A 98 -5.30 -5.72 15.96
CA ASN A 98 -4.83 -5.63 14.59
C ASN A 98 -5.82 -5.13 13.53
N ALA A 99 -6.86 -4.42 13.97
CA ALA A 99 -7.74 -3.67 13.07
C ALA A 99 -6.97 -2.69 12.19
N LEU A 100 -7.40 -2.55 10.94
CA LEU A 100 -6.78 -1.68 9.95
C LEU A 100 -7.10 -0.22 10.25
N VAL A 101 -6.07 0.57 10.54
CA VAL A 101 -6.17 2.02 10.69
C VAL A 101 -6.26 2.65 9.30
N ALA A 102 -7.42 3.18 8.96
CA ALA A 102 -7.68 3.81 7.66
C ALA A 102 -7.57 5.32 7.68
N GLY A 103 -7.52 5.93 8.86
CA GLY A 103 -7.55 7.36 9.01
C GLY A 103 -7.09 7.87 10.36
N ILE A 104 -7.07 9.19 10.50
CA ILE A 104 -6.80 9.91 11.73
C ILE A 104 -7.73 11.12 11.80
N ASN A 105 -8.17 11.50 12.99
CA ASN A 105 -8.79 12.80 13.18
C ASN A 105 -7.73 13.88 13.51
N LYS A 106 -8.14 15.14 13.55
CA LYS A 106 -7.34 16.33 13.89
C LYS A 106 -6.69 16.27 15.26
N PHE A 107 -7.17 15.39 16.13
CA PHE A 107 -6.64 15.18 17.47
C PHE A 107 -5.60 14.04 17.52
N GLY A 108 -5.24 13.47 16.37
CA GLY A 108 -4.27 12.37 16.30
C GLY A 108 -4.87 11.00 16.67
N THR A 109 -6.20 10.87 16.75
CA THR A 109 -6.84 9.60 17.12
C THR A 109 -7.02 8.71 15.88
N PRO A 110 -6.59 7.44 15.92
CA PRO A 110 -6.76 6.51 14.81
C PRO A 110 -8.23 6.20 14.55
N LEU A 111 -8.56 6.05 13.26
CA LEU A 111 -9.88 5.65 12.78
C LEU A 111 -9.78 4.28 12.08
N TYR A 112 -10.59 3.33 12.55
CA TYR A 112 -10.60 1.94 12.07
C TYR A 112 -11.76 1.70 11.08
N ILE A 113 -11.54 0.83 10.10
CA ILE A 113 -12.57 0.45 9.12
C ILE A 113 -13.58 -0.48 9.78
N VAL A 114 -14.85 -0.10 9.70
CA VAL A 114 -15.97 -0.96 10.06
C VAL A 114 -16.99 -1.01 8.94
N LYS A 115 -17.73 -2.11 8.82
CA LYS A 115 -18.97 -2.18 8.07
C LYS A 115 -20.12 -2.65 8.97
N ALA A 116 -21.32 -2.14 8.72
CA ALA A 116 -22.53 -2.49 9.43
C ALA A 116 -23.72 -2.48 8.47
N VAL A 117 -24.78 -3.21 8.83
CA VAL A 117 -26.07 -3.11 8.15
C VAL A 117 -26.87 -1.99 8.80
N ILE A 118 -27.18 -0.94 8.03
CA ILE A 118 -27.97 0.21 8.44
C ILE A 118 -29.20 0.24 7.53
N GLU A 119 -30.40 0.15 8.13
CA GLU A 119 -31.68 0.17 7.38
C GLU A 119 -31.77 -0.88 6.26
N GLY A 120 -31.07 -2.01 6.40
CA GLY A 120 -31.05 -3.11 5.42
C GLY A 120 -29.92 -3.01 4.38
N GLU A 121 -29.12 -1.96 4.38
CA GLU A 121 -27.98 -1.79 3.48
C GLU A 121 -26.64 -1.87 4.22
N VAL A 122 -25.63 -2.49 3.62
CA VAL A 122 -24.28 -2.46 4.19
C VAL A 122 -23.63 -1.11 3.91
N SER A 123 -23.16 -0.47 4.97
CA SER A 123 -22.38 0.77 4.91
C SER A 123 -21.01 0.57 5.53
N VAL A 124 -19.99 1.26 4.99
CA VAL A 124 -18.63 1.32 5.56
C VAL A 124 -18.47 2.64 6.30
N GLY A 125 -17.97 2.58 7.53
CA GLY A 125 -17.76 3.73 8.39
C GLY A 125 -16.45 3.66 9.15
N LYS A 126 -16.41 4.38 10.28
CA LYS A 126 -15.23 4.53 11.14
C LYS A 126 -15.58 4.23 12.60
N VAL A 127 -14.62 3.68 13.35
CA VAL A 127 -14.65 3.61 14.81
C VAL A 127 -13.38 4.24 15.38
N SER A 128 -13.50 4.93 16.52
CA SER A 128 -12.40 5.54 17.28
C SER A 128 -12.40 4.98 18.70
N LEU A 129 -11.22 4.60 19.22
CA LEU A 129 -11.06 4.01 20.55
C LEU A 129 -11.26 5.00 21.71
N ILE A 130 -11.24 6.32 21.46
CA ILE A 130 -11.30 7.33 22.53
C ILE A 130 -12.74 7.67 22.97
N LEU A 131 -13.77 7.16 22.30
CA LEU A 131 -15.18 7.42 22.66
C LEU A 131 -15.84 6.27 23.47
N LEU A 132 -15.06 5.54 24.29
CA LEU A 132 -15.64 4.68 25.34
C LEU A 132 -16.09 5.46 26.59
N SER A 133 -16.25 6.79 26.50
CA SER A 133 -17.03 7.56 27.45
C SER A 133 -18.07 8.42 26.71
N VAL A 134 -19.34 7.95 26.74
CA VAL A 134 -20.59 8.67 26.40
C VAL A 134 -20.83 8.76 24.86
N ASP A 135 -21.78 8.09 24.20
CA ASP A 135 -23.18 7.76 24.50
C ASP A 135 -23.63 6.37 24.02
N VAL A 136 -24.36 5.68 24.90
CA VAL A 136 -24.89 4.31 24.76
C VAL A 136 -26.21 4.31 23.95
N TYR A 137 -26.14 4.55 22.64
CA TYR A 137 -27.30 4.35 21.73
C TYR A 137 -27.03 3.49 20.49
N LEU A 138 -25.77 3.20 20.15
CA LEU A 138 -25.41 2.35 18.99
C LEU A 138 -25.03 0.90 19.37
N LEU A 139 -25.15 0.53 20.65
CA LEU A 139 -24.73 -0.76 21.21
C LEU A 139 -25.59 -1.98 20.80
N HIS A 140 -26.61 -1.80 19.96
CA HIS A 140 -27.45 -2.91 19.44
C HIS A 140 -27.08 -3.35 18.02
N HIS A 141 -26.07 -2.74 17.38
CA HIS A 141 -25.67 -3.12 16.03
C HIS A 141 -24.42 -3.99 16.02
N LEU A 142 -24.47 -5.07 15.23
CA LEU A 142 -23.33 -5.93 14.91
C LEU A 142 -22.41 -5.17 13.94
N PHE A 143 -21.13 -5.06 14.28
CA PHE A 143 -20.12 -4.42 13.43
C PHE A 143 -19.13 -5.44 12.91
N VAL A 144 -18.56 -5.20 11.73
CA VAL A 144 -17.54 -6.05 11.15
C VAL A 144 -16.31 -5.21 10.81
N MET A 145 -15.15 -5.54 11.38
CA MET A 145 -13.91 -4.74 11.21
C MET A 145 -12.94 -5.42 10.24
N ALA A 146 -12.18 -4.63 9.49
CA ALA A 146 -11.10 -5.15 8.65
C ALA A 146 -9.83 -5.37 9.49
N ARG A 147 -9.26 -6.58 9.48
CA ARG A 147 -7.99 -6.92 10.16
C ARG A 147 -6.88 -7.18 9.15
N VAL A 148 -5.65 -6.80 9.49
CA VAL A 148 -4.43 -7.13 8.74
C VAL A 148 -3.32 -7.59 9.69
N SER A 149 -3.11 -8.91 9.80
CA SER A 149 -2.02 -9.55 10.60
C SER A 149 -1.72 -8.86 11.95
N ASN A 150 -0.54 -8.24 12.18
CA ASN A 150 -0.08 -7.64 13.45
C ASN A 150 -0.43 -6.14 13.63
N GLY A 151 -1.47 -5.61 12.98
CA GLY A 151 -2.08 -4.36 13.41
C GLY A 151 -1.27 -3.13 13.09
N LEU A 152 -1.34 -2.72 11.83
CA LEU A 152 -0.60 -1.58 11.34
C LEU A 152 -1.45 -0.73 10.42
N GLN A 153 -1.20 0.59 10.47
CA GLN A 153 -1.46 1.47 9.35
C GLN A 153 -0.77 0.89 8.09
N ILE A 154 -1.32 1.18 6.91
CA ILE A 154 -0.62 0.96 5.63
C ILE A 154 0.13 2.28 5.31
N PRO A 155 1.43 2.40 5.62
CA PRO A 155 2.17 3.66 5.40
C PRO A 155 2.62 3.83 3.95
N LEU A 156 2.63 2.74 3.19
CA LEU A 156 3.12 2.70 1.82
C LEU A 156 2.08 2.03 0.93
N SER A 157 2.00 2.43 -0.33
CA SER A 157 1.07 1.86 -1.31
C SER A 157 1.72 1.77 -2.68
N TRP A 158 1.45 0.67 -3.38
CA TRP A 158 1.77 0.53 -4.79
C TRP A 158 0.67 1.21 -5.60
N ILE A 159 1.00 2.34 -6.22
CA ILE A 159 0.07 3.13 -7.01
C ILE A 159 0.30 2.84 -8.49
N PRO A 160 -0.69 2.27 -9.21
CA PRO A 160 -0.61 2.09 -10.65
C PRO A 160 -0.46 3.44 -11.36
N ALA A 161 0.48 3.52 -12.29
CA ALA A 161 0.74 4.69 -13.10
C ALA A 161 1.19 4.28 -14.50
N LYS A 162 1.14 5.24 -15.42
CA LYS A 162 1.54 5.00 -16.80
C LYS A 162 1.95 6.28 -17.50
N ASP A 163 2.55 6.12 -18.68
CA ASP A 163 2.79 7.19 -19.64
C ASP A 163 3.59 8.36 -19.03
N GLY A 164 4.57 8.04 -18.17
CA GLY A 164 5.45 9.01 -17.51
C GLY A 164 4.86 9.70 -16.28
N ILE A 165 3.62 9.38 -15.89
CA ILE A 165 3.02 9.92 -14.67
C ILE A 165 3.78 9.40 -13.45
N LEU A 166 4.26 10.32 -12.62
CA LEU A 166 4.80 10.06 -11.29
C LEU A 166 3.74 10.42 -10.24
N PRO A 167 3.23 9.44 -9.46
CA PRO A 167 2.30 9.73 -8.37
C PRO A 167 2.93 10.60 -7.27
N LYS A 168 2.07 11.34 -6.54
CA LYS A 168 2.51 12.14 -5.39
C LYS A 168 3.11 11.23 -4.31
N ASN A 169 4.08 11.77 -3.57
CA ASN A 169 4.74 11.11 -2.44
C ASN A 169 5.45 9.78 -2.79
N ALA A 170 5.90 9.63 -4.05
CA ALA A 170 6.69 8.48 -4.46
C ALA A 170 7.94 8.30 -3.57
N VAL A 171 8.26 7.04 -3.24
CA VAL A 171 9.45 6.68 -2.46
C VAL A 171 10.69 6.94 -3.32
N LYS A 172 11.39 8.02 -2.98
CA LYS A 172 12.58 8.50 -3.67
C LYS A 172 13.81 7.70 -3.21
N ALA A 173 14.57 7.20 -4.16
CA ALA A 173 15.85 6.54 -3.92
C ALA A 173 17.03 7.51 -4.10
N ASP A 174 16.91 8.40 -5.09
CA ASP A 174 17.85 9.50 -5.40
C ASP A 174 17.15 10.57 -6.27
N GLU A 175 17.86 11.61 -6.70
CA GLU A 175 17.36 12.62 -7.64
C GLU A 175 16.74 11.98 -8.90
N ALA A 176 15.45 12.26 -9.15
CA ALA A 176 14.67 11.72 -10.27
C ALA A 176 14.55 10.18 -10.33
N ILE A 177 14.98 9.45 -9.30
CA ILE A 177 14.91 7.98 -9.23
C ILE A 177 13.99 7.52 -8.09
N TYR A 178 13.01 6.69 -8.45
CA TYR A 178 11.96 6.23 -7.54
C TYR A 178 11.80 4.70 -7.59
N VAL A 179 11.23 4.13 -6.55
CA VAL A 179 10.96 2.68 -6.49
C VAL A 179 9.74 2.35 -7.33
N ALA A 180 9.91 1.42 -8.28
CA ALA A 180 8.82 0.91 -9.11
C ALA A 180 8.84 -0.61 -9.22
N ARG A 181 7.73 -1.18 -9.68
CA ARG A 181 7.64 -2.59 -10.06
C ARG A 181 6.73 -2.78 -11.27
N CYS A 182 6.94 -3.89 -11.97
CA CYS A 182 6.12 -4.29 -13.11
C CYS A 182 5.77 -5.78 -13.01
N GLN A 183 4.57 -6.11 -13.47
CA GLN A 183 4.19 -7.50 -13.75
C GLN A 183 4.79 -7.89 -15.11
N ILE A 184 5.58 -8.96 -15.14
CA ILE A 184 6.22 -9.52 -16.33
C ILE A 184 5.90 -11.01 -16.35
N ASP A 185 5.03 -11.42 -17.27
CA ASP A 185 4.44 -12.77 -17.26
C ASP A 185 3.85 -13.12 -15.88
N ASN A 186 4.40 -14.13 -15.22
CA ASN A 186 4.00 -14.57 -13.88
C ASN A 186 4.83 -13.92 -12.76
N ASP A 187 5.81 -13.09 -13.10
CA ASP A 187 6.71 -12.45 -12.14
C ASP A 187 6.21 -11.05 -11.80
N LEU A 188 6.39 -10.65 -10.55
CA LEU A 188 6.25 -9.26 -10.13
C LEU A 188 7.63 -8.79 -9.69
N ILE A 189 8.23 -7.86 -10.42
CA ILE A 189 9.66 -7.53 -10.28
C ILE A 189 9.82 -6.03 -10.05
N CYS A 190 10.62 -5.67 -9.03
CA CYS A 190 10.98 -4.27 -8.78
C CYS A 190 12.21 -3.80 -9.57
N GLY A 191 12.25 -2.49 -9.78
CA GLY A 191 13.34 -1.76 -10.38
C GLY A 191 13.18 -0.26 -10.10
N LYS A 192 13.67 0.57 -11.02
CA LYS A 192 13.63 2.03 -10.88
C LYS A 192 12.57 2.65 -11.79
N PHE A 193 11.90 3.69 -11.33
CA PHE A 193 11.26 4.67 -12.20
C PHE A 193 12.19 5.87 -12.36
N SER A 194 12.45 6.27 -13.60
CA SER A 194 13.20 7.47 -13.92
C SER A 194 12.24 8.58 -14.32
N GLU A 195 12.15 9.63 -13.51
CA GLU A 195 11.35 10.82 -13.81
C GLU A 195 11.89 11.56 -15.04
N LYS A 196 13.21 11.51 -15.27
CA LYS A 196 13.85 12.07 -16.46
C LYS A 196 13.31 11.46 -17.76
N TYR A 197 13.10 10.15 -17.79
CA TYR A 197 12.66 9.43 -19.00
C TYR A 197 11.17 9.08 -19.00
N GLY A 198 10.48 9.26 -17.86
CA GLY A 198 9.06 8.92 -17.72
C GLY A 198 8.78 7.42 -17.87
N LYS A 199 9.70 6.56 -17.44
CA LYS A 199 9.62 5.10 -17.62
C LYS A 199 10.12 4.34 -16.40
N ALA A 200 9.57 3.14 -16.22
CA ALA A 200 10.12 2.15 -15.31
C ALA A 200 11.15 1.27 -16.05
N TYR A 201 12.22 0.92 -15.36
CA TYR A 201 13.32 0.09 -15.82
C TYR A 201 13.47 -1.07 -14.86
N ILE A 202 13.36 -2.30 -15.38
CA ILE A 202 13.34 -3.52 -14.58
C ILE A 202 14.50 -4.42 -15.00
N PRO A 203 15.37 -4.85 -14.07
CA PRO A 203 16.41 -5.81 -14.37
C PRO A 203 15.78 -7.20 -14.53
N LEU A 204 16.05 -7.91 -15.63
CA LEU A 204 15.62 -9.30 -15.85
C LEU A 204 16.52 -10.00 -16.88
N ASP A 205 16.94 -11.22 -16.57
CA ASP A 205 17.69 -12.12 -17.45
C ASP A 205 18.89 -11.44 -18.15
N GLY A 206 19.69 -10.67 -17.40
CA GLY A 206 20.85 -9.98 -17.93
C GLY A 206 20.54 -8.65 -18.65
N LYS A 207 19.28 -8.22 -18.71
CA LYS A 207 18.84 -7.03 -19.44
C LYS A 207 18.12 -5.99 -18.57
N GLU A 208 18.22 -4.73 -18.99
CA GLU A 208 17.35 -3.65 -18.52
C GLU A 208 16.13 -3.56 -19.44
N LEU A 209 14.95 -3.86 -18.91
CA LEU A 209 13.68 -3.81 -19.64
C LEU A 209 12.92 -2.53 -19.32
N GLU A 210 12.37 -1.88 -20.35
CA GLU A 210 11.63 -0.62 -20.19
C GLU A 210 10.11 -0.84 -20.19
N PHE A 211 9.40 -0.11 -19.31
CA PHE A 211 7.95 -0.19 -19.19
C PHE A 211 7.32 1.20 -19.06
N THR A 212 6.21 1.39 -19.78
CA THR A 212 5.35 2.59 -19.69
C THR A 212 4.12 2.37 -18.82
N ASN A 213 3.83 1.14 -18.40
CA ASN A 213 2.82 0.81 -17.39
C ASN A 213 3.55 0.16 -16.22
N TYR A 214 3.36 0.72 -15.02
CA TYR A 214 4.13 0.35 -13.84
C TYR A 214 3.35 0.66 -12.56
N GLU A 215 3.82 0.16 -11.43
CA GLU A 215 3.38 0.61 -10.12
C GLU A 215 4.53 1.33 -9.43
N VAL A 216 4.25 2.51 -8.84
CA VAL A 216 5.23 3.28 -8.06
C VAL A 216 4.90 3.10 -6.57
N LEU A 217 5.92 2.80 -5.76
CA LEU A 217 5.76 2.74 -4.32
C LEU A 217 5.66 4.17 -3.77
N CYS A 218 4.58 4.48 -3.06
CA CYS A 218 4.29 5.83 -2.56
C CYS A 218 4.03 5.82 -1.06
N ASN A 219 4.42 6.89 -0.37
CA ASN A 219 4.02 7.15 1.00
C ASN A 219 2.57 7.65 1.04
N THR A 220 1.68 6.75 1.44
CA THR A 220 0.24 6.98 1.64
C THR A 220 -0.13 6.93 3.11
N GLY A 221 0.88 7.07 3.97
CA GLY A 221 0.68 7.16 5.38
C GLY A 221 -0.13 8.39 5.77
N ILE A 222 -0.70 8.33 6.98
CA ILE A 222 -1.41 9.43 7.60
C ILE A 222 -0.51 10.68 7.58
N PRO A 223 -0.99 11.83 7.04
CA PRO A 223 -0.24 13.07 7.04
C PRO A 223 0.19 13.48 8.45
N GLY A 224 1.41 14.00 8.59
CA GLY A 224 1.98 14.42 9.88
C GLY A 224 2.61 13.30 10.71
N CYS A 225 2.39 12.03 10.34
CA CYS A 225 3.14 10.91 10.91
C CYS A 225 4.58 10.86 10.36
N ARG A 226 5.49 10.23 11.11
CA ARG A 226 6.88 10.00 10.67
C ARG A 226 6.89 9.11 9.42
N VAL A 227 7.93 9.29 8.59
CA VAL A 227 8.20 8.41 7.46
C VAL A 227 8.46 7.00 7.99
N GLY A 228 7.57 6.05 7.65
CA GLY A 228 7.57 4.68 8.17
C GLY A 228 8.49 3.71 7.43
N TYR A 229 9.55 4.21 6.78
CA TYR A 229 10.53 3.39 6.06
C TYR A 229 11.94 3.97 6.15
N GLU A 230 12.94 3.13 5.92
CA GLU A 230 14.34 3.52 5.84
C GLU A 230 15.14 2.62 4.89
N TRP A 231 16.34 3.08 4.52
CA TRP A 231 17.30 2.33 3.72
C TRP A 231 18.43 1.86 4.63
N ILE A 232 18.72 0.56 4.64
CA ILE A 232 19.74 -0.04 5.51
C ILE A 232 20.82 -0.67 4.64
N MET A 233 22.08 -0.26 4.84
CA MET A 233 23.23 -0.82 4.13
C MET A 233 23.45 -2.29 4.50
N MET A 234 23.52 -3.15 3.50
CA MET A 234 23.76 -4.59 3.61
C MET A 234 24.74 -5.05 2.53
N ASN A 235 25.13 -6.32 2.58
CA ASN A 235 25.96 -6.92 1.55
C ASN A 235 25.79 -8.45 1.48
N GLY A 236 26.35 -9.07 0.45
CA GLY A 236 26.56 -10.53 0.43
C GLY A 236 25.29 -11.40 0.41
N GLY A 237 24.12 -10.80 0.17
CA GLY A 237 22.82 -11.49 0.21
C GLY A 237 22.05 -11.24 1.52
N ASP A 238 22.64 -10.51 2.46
CA ASP A 238 22.01 -10.21 3.74
C ASP A 238 20.80 -9.30 3.58
N VAL A 239 19.75 -9.62 4.34
CA VAL A 239 18.49 -8.88 4.36
C VAL A 239 18.11 -8.62 5.82
N PRO A 240 17.88 -7.35 6.22
CA PRO A 240 17.51 -7.02 7.58
C PRO A 240 16.08 -7.47 7.87
N GLU A 241 15.72 -7.54 9.15
CA GLU A 241 14.33 -7.69 9.54
C GLU A 241 13.47 -6.57 8.93
N ASN A 242 12.23 -6.90 8.59
CA ASN A 242 11.25 -5.94 8.07
C ASN A 242 11.59 -5.37 6.68
N ALA A 243 12.51 -5.99 5.95
CA ALA A 243 12.75 -5.70 4.55
C ALA A 243 11.47 -5.85 3.72
N LEU A 244 11.24 -4.90 2.83
CA LEU A 244 10.06 -4.90 1.97
C LEU A 244 10.24 -5.87 0.80
N VAL A 245 9.27 -6.78 0.67
CA VAL A 245 9.12 -7.66 -0.49
C VAL A 245 8.29 -6.93 -1.54
N ALA A 246 8.91 -6.67 -2.69
CA ALA A 246 8.29 -5.95 -3.80
C ALA A 246 7.49 -6.89 -4.73
N GLY A 247 7.87 -8.16 -4.75
CA GLY A 247 7.26 -9.15 -5.62
C GLY A 247 7.87 -10.55 -5.47
N ILE A 248 7.59 -11.39 -6.45
CA ILE A 248 7.95 -12.80 -6.47
C ILE A 248 8.33 -13.18 -7.90
N ASN A 249 9.31 -14.06 -8.05
CA ASN A 249 9.56 -14.68 -9.35
C ASN A 249 8.65 -15.90 -9.58
N LYS A 250 8.68 -16.46 -10.79
CA LYS A 250 7.90 -17.62 -11.24
C LYS A 250 8.11 -18.88 -10.40
N PHE A 251 9.21 -18.94 -9.66
CA PHE A 251 9.56 -20.04 -8.77
C PHE A 251 9.03 -19.86 -7.35
N GLY A 252 8.29 -18.77 -7.07
CA GLY A 252 7.80 -18.47 -5.73
C GLY A 252 8.86 -17.85 -4.81
N THR A 253 9.98 -17.36 -5.35
CA THR A 253 11.06 -16.78 -4.56
C THR A 253 10.83 -15.28 -4.34
N PRO A 254 10.86 -14.79 -3.08
CA PRO A 254 10.68 -13.37 -2.78
C PRO A 254 11.77 -12.48 -3.39
N LEU A 255 11.36 -11.28 -3.82
CA LEU A 255 12.24 -10.23 -4.33
C LEU A 255 12.21 -9.01 -3.40
N TYR A 256 13.36 -8.66 -2.82
CA TYR A 256 13.51 -7.50 -1.95
C TYR A 256 13.88 -6.25 -2.74
N ILE A 257 13.45 -5.09 -2.24
CA ILE A 257 13.78 -3.79 -2.84
C ILE A 257 15.18 -3.38 -2.37
N VAL A 258 16.08 -3.19 -3.32
CA VAL A 258 17.46 -2.74 -3.06
C VAL A 258 17.80 -1.53 -3.91
N LYS A 259 18.69 -0.67 -3.42
CA LYS A 259 19.34 0.37 -4.21
C LYS A 259 20.86 0.31 -4.05
N ALA A 260 21.58 0.70 -5.09
CA ALA A 260 23.03 0.80 -5.09
C ALA A 260 23.49 1.86 -6.10
N VAL A 261 24.73 2.33 -5.98
CA VAL A 261 25.37 3.16 -7.00
C VAL A 261 25.93 2.25 -8.08
N ILE A 262 25.41 2.35 -9.30
CA ILE A 262 25.81 1.60 -10.49
C ILE A 262 26.37 2.59 -11.49
N GLU A 263 27.66 2.45 -11.83
CA GLU A 263 28.34 3.31 -12.83
C GLU A 263 28.17 4.82 -12.53
N GLY A 264 28.18 5.20 -11.25
CA GLY A 264 28.07 6.59 -10.80
C GLY A 264 26.64 7.10 -10.59
N GLU A 265 25.62 6.31 -10.86
CA GLU A 265 24.20 6.68 -10.67
C GLU A 265 23.51 5.75 -9.68
N VAL A 266 22.61 6.26 -8.83
CA VAL A 266 21.78 5.40 -7.98
C VAL A 266 20.75 4.68 -8.84
N SER A 267 20.69 3.36 -8.68
CA SER A 267 19.71 2.50 -9.33
C SER A 267 18.95 1.68 -8.28
N VAL A 268 17.64 1.54 -8.47
CA VAL A 268 16.79 0.63 -7.68
C VAL A 268 16.63 -0.66 -8.46
N GLY A 269 16.76 -1.78 -7.77
CA GLY A 269 16.74 -3.11 -8.34
C GLY A 269 16.04 -4.12 -7.43
N LYS A 270 16.37 -5.39 -7.66
CA LYS A 270 15.83 -6.53 -6.93
C LYS A 270 16.98 -7.30 -6.27
N LEU A 271 16.76 -7.82 -5.07
CA LEU A 271 17.56 -8.90 -4.50
C LEU A 271 16.69 -10.14 -4.42
N ILE A 272 17.09 -11.20 -5.12
CA ILE A 272 16.40 -12.49 -5.06
C ILE A 272 16.81 -13.18 -3.75
N GLN A 273 15.85 -13.67 -2.99
CA GLN A 273 16.16 -14.40 -1.76
C GLN A 273 17.11 -15.57 -2.01
N GLY A 274 18.24 -15.60 -1.29
CA GLY A 274 19.27 -16.64 -1.40
C GLY A 274 20.42 -16.33 -2.36
N GLU A 275 20.32 -15.26 -3.15
CA GLU A 275 21.43 -14.75 -3.97
C GLU A 275 22.32 -13.80 -3.17
N SER A 276 23.61 -13.71 -3.54
CA SER A 276 24.60 -12.87 -2.84
C SER A 276 24.65 -11.42 -3.30
N SER A 277 23.97 -11.06 -4.39
CA SER A 277 24.04 -9.74 -5.02
C SER A 277 22.68 -9.25 -5.49
N GLY A 278 22.48 -7.94 -5.38
CA GLY A 278 21.34 -7.26 -6.00
C GLY A 278 21.55 -7.15 -7.52
N CYS A 279 20.46 -7.23 -8.27
CA CYS A 279 20.41 -6.99 -9.71
C CYS A 279 19.77 -5.63 -9.99
N PHE A 280 20.43 -4.81 -10.81
CA PHE A 280 20.08 -3.42 -11.05
C PHE A 280 20.00 -3.12 -12.55
N PRO A 281 19.00 -2.36 -13.00
CA PRO A 281 18.89 -1.93 -14.40
C PRO A 281 19.86 -0.77 -14.65
N TRP A 282 20.73 -0.88 -15.65
CA TRP A 282 21.57 0.23 -16.11
C TRP A 282 22.07 0.05 -17.55
N GLY A 283 21.90 1.09 -18.37
CA GLY A 283 22.53 1.19 -19.69
C GLY A 283 22.12 0.10 -20.69
N GLY A 284 20.91 -0.46 -20.55
CA GLY A 284 20.42 -1.58 -21.36
C GLY A 284 20.71 -2.98 -20.80
N ASP A 285 21.49 -3.08 -19.72
CA ASP A 285 21.88 -4.36 -19.11
C ASP A 285 21.46 -4.47 -17.63
N GLU A 286 21.38 -5.71 -17.14
CA GLU A 286 21.27 -6.00 -15.71
C GLU A 286 22.69 -6.07 -15.11
N ARG A 287 22.96 -5.22 -14.12
CA ARG A 287 24.23 -5.18 -13.38
C ARG A 287 24.07 -5.79 -12.00
N LYS A 288 25.08 -6.52 -11.53
CA LYS A 288 25.12 -7.09 -10.19
C LYS A 288 25.94 -6.22 -9.24
N CYS A 289 25.48 -6.06 -8.00
CA CYS A 289 26.24 -5.41 -6.93
C CYS A 289 26.08 -6.16 -5.62
N GLU A 290 27.19 -6.47 -4.95
CA GLU A 290 27.20 -7.16 -3.65
C GLU A 290 26.95 -6.20 -2.47
N TYR A 291 27.12 -4.89 -2.67
CA TYR A 291 26.93 -3.86 -1.65
C TYR A 291 25.73 -3.00 -2.02
N TYR A 292 24.72 -2.97 -1.18
CA TYR A 292 23.45 -2.32 -1.49
C TYR A 292 22.74 -1.87 -0.22
N GLU A 293 21.82 -0.94 -0.35
CA GLU A 293 20.88 -0.61 0.71
C GLU A 293 19.54 -1.33 0.46
N VAL A 294 18.99 -1.95 1.50
CA VAL A 294 17.68 -2.62 1.48
C VAL A 294 16.63 -1.66 2.03
N LEU A 295 15.48 -1.56 1.37
CA LEU A 295 14.35 -0.78 1.88
C LEU A 295 13.59 -1.57 2.96
N THR A 296 13.47 -1.01 4.14
CA THR A 296 12.79 -1.62 5.30
C THR A 296 11.67 -0.74 5.81
N LEU A 297 10.72 -1.34 6.53
CA LEU A 297 9.76 -0.59 7.32
C LEU A 297 10.36 -0.19 8.66
N LYS A 298 10.10 1.06 9.04
CA LYS A 298 10.52 1.66 10.30
C LYS A 298 9.31 1.71 11.24
N TYR A 299 9.43 1.07 12.40
CA TYR A 299 8.42 1.09 13.46
C TYR A 299 8.63 2.28 14.41
#